data_AF-A0A5N5WIV1-F1
#
_entry.id   AF-A0A5N5WIV1-F1
#
_cell.length_a   1.000
_cell.length_b   1.000
_cell.length_c   1.000
_cell.angle_alpha   90.00
_cell.angle_beta   90.00
_cell.angle_gamma   90.00
#
_symmetry.space_group_name_H-M   'P 1'
#
loop_
_entity.id
_entity.type
_entity.pdbx_description
1 polymer ?
#
loop_
_entity_poly.entity_id
_entity_poly.type
_entity_poly.pdbx_seq_one_letter_code
_entity_poly.pdbx_strand_id
1 'polypeptide(L)'
;MQLLSLIITSVITAVSAAQLKVNYYSDGGCTKYLTSIYPGNVQDCYDYDYSGTNSANIANCDGYQLCTCYFYSEKGCKGKEVWQPSYSCASNWGTGWASMKCAGIW
;
A
#
# COMPACT_ATOMS: atom_id res chain seq x y z
N MET A 1 -61.07 0.79 -9.00
CA MET A 1 -60.01 1.67 -8.46
C MET A 1 -58.75 0.84 -8.35
N GLN A 2 -57.72 1.10 -9.16
CA GLN A 2 -56.53 0.27 -9.29
C GLN A 2 -55.40 0.95 -8.49
N LEU A 3 -54.93 0.29 -7.41
CA LEU A 3 -53.81 0.78 -6.60
C LEU A 3 -52.51 0.66 -7.41
N LEU A 4 -51.80 1.78 -7.59
CA LEU A 4 -50.48 1.83 -8.18
C LEU A 4 -49.45 1.38 -7.14
N SER A 5 -48.79 0.24 -7.36
CA SER A 5 -47.66 -0.20 -6.53
C SER A 5 -46.39 0.56 -6.93
N LEU A 6 -45.90 1.45 -6.07
CA LEU A 6 -44.58 2.07 -6.21
C LEU A 6 -43.50 1.09 -5.75
N ILE A 7 -42.76 0.50 -6.71
CA ILE A 7 -41.55 -0.27 -6.41
C ILE A 7 -40.41 0.73 -6.25
N ILE A 8 -39.93 0.90 -5.01
CA ILE A 8 -38.73 1.69 -4.72
C ILE A 8 -37.53 0.77 -4.87
N THR A 9 -36.84 0.86 -6.00
CA THR A 9 -35.57 0.16 -6.23
C THR A 9 -34.45 0.94 -5.54
N SER A 10 -34.00 0.46 -4.38
CA SER A 10 -32.82 1.00 -3.70
C SER A 10 -31.55 0.66 -4.50
N VAL A 11 -30.89 1.68 -5.04
CA VAL A 11 -29.61 1.54 -5.72
C VAL A 11 -28.52 1.50 -4.64
N ILE A 12 -27.94 0.32 -4.39
CA ILE A 12 -26.80 0.18 -3.48
C ILE A 12 -25.57 0.65 -4.26
N THR A 13 -25.07 1.86 -3.98
CA THR A 13 -23.77 2.30 -4.47
C THR A 13 -22.69 1.60 -3.66
N ALA A 14 -21.86 0.79 -4.33
CA ALA A 14 -20.65 0.25 -3.72
C ALA A 14 -19.69 1.41 -3.46
N VAL A 15 -19.52 1.79 -2.20
CA VAL A 15 -18.48 2.75 -1.81
C VAL A 15 -17.16 1.97 -1.78
N SER A 16 -16.26 2.21 -2.74
CA SER A 16 -14.93 1.61 -2.69
C SER A 16 -14.17 2.19 -1.49
N ALA A 17 -13.79 1.33 -0.55
CA ALA A 17 -12.92 1.74 0.55
C ALA A 17 -11.53 2.11 0.01
N ALA A 18 -10.96 3.21 0.52
CA ALA A 18 -9.63 3.63 0.14
C ALA A 18 -8.59 2.59 0.61
N GLN A 19 -7.68 2.20 -0.28
CA GLN A 19 -6.77 1.08 -0.06
C GLN A 19 -5.37 1.38 -0.53
N LEU A 20 -4.42 1.38 0.42
CA LEU A 20 -2.99 1.44 0.15
C LEU A 20 -2.42 0.02 0.17
N LYS A 21 -1.75 -0.37 -0.91
CA LYS A 21 -1.07 -1.67 -1.04
C LYS A 21 0.39 -1.47 -1.39
N VAL A 22 1.27 -2.23 -0.77
CA VAL A 22 2.71 -2.26 -1.08
C VAL A 22 3.09 -3.65 -1.56
N ASN A 23 3.84 -3.73 -2.66
CA ASN A 23 4.43 -4.98 -3.12
C ASN A 23 5.91 -5.05 -2.77
N TYR A 24 6.37 -6.26 -2.50
CA TYR A 24 7.76 -6.62 -2.26
C TYR A 24 8.29 -7.48 -3.39
N TYR A 25 9.58 -7.32 -3.68
CA TYR A 25 10.26 -7.98 -4.78
C TYR A 25 11.60 -8.53 -4.33
N SER A 26 12.04 -9.60 -4.99
CA SER A 26 13.33 -10.26 -4.71
C SER A 26 14.53 -9.63 -5.44
N ASP A 27 14.27 -8.84 -6.47
CA ASP A 27 15.27 -8.08 -7.21
C ASP A 27 15.29 -6.61 -6.78
N GLY A 28 16.29 -5.86 -7.24
CA GLY A 28 16.41 -4.43 -6.93
C GLY A 28 15.54 -3.52 -7.81
N GLY A 29 14.89 -4.04 -8.86
CA GLY A 29 14.16 -3.27 -9.86
C GLY A 29 12.64 -3.33 -9.75
N CYS A 30 12.10 -3.92 -8.69
CA CYS A 30 10.66 -4.17 -8.53
C CYS A 30 10.04 -4.97 -9.69
N THR A 31 10.75 -6.00 -10.18
CA THR A 31 10.27 -6.81 -11.31
C THR A 31 9.92 -8.25 -10.94
N LYS A 32 10.61 -8.84 -9.96
CA LYS A 32 10.41 -10.21 -9.47
C LYS A 32 9.57 -10.22 -8.21
N TYR A 33 8.25 -10.17 -8.40
CA TYR A 33 7.26 -10.15 -7.33
C TYR A 33 7.50 -11.25 -6.28
N LEU A 34 7.36 -10.89 -5.02
CA LEU A 34 7.51 -11.79 -3.88
C LEU A 34 6.22 -11.84 -3.05
N THR A 35 5.73 -10.69 -2.55
CA THR A 35 4.50 -10.63 -1.75
C THR A 35 3.86 -9.24 -1.79
N SER A 36 2.63 -9.12 -1.28
CA SER A 36 1.91 -7.86 -1.11
C SER A 36 1.46 -7.71 0.35
N ILE A 37 1.41 -6.47 0.83
CA ILE A 37 0.86 -6.13 2.14
C ILE A 37 -0.01 -4.87 2.10
N TYR A 38 -0.74 -4.64 3.20
CA TYR A 38 -1.64 -3.52 3.39
C TYR A 38 -1.26 -2.81 4.72
N PRO A 39 -0.27 -1.90 4.70
CA PRO A 39 0.32 -1.34 5.92
C PRO A 39 -0.56 -0.27 6.61
N GLY A 40 -1.78 -0.05 6.11
CA GLY A 40 -2.61 1.08 6.53
C GLY A 40 -2.24 2.38 5.82
N ASN A 41 -2.80 3.49 6.31
CA ASN A 41 -2.85 4.77 5.61
C ASN A 41 -2.61 6.00 6.53
N VAL A 42 -2.22 5.78 7.79
CA VAL A 42 -2.11 6.81 8.85
C VAL A 42 -0.69 7.01 9.40
N GLN A 43 0.36 6.66 8.65
CA GLN A 43 1.78 6.80 9.06
C GLN A 43 2.21 5.95 10.27
N ASP A 44 1.41 4.96 10.65
CA ASP A 44 1.82 3.99 11.66
C ASP A 44 3.00 3.16 11.17
N CYS A 45 3.93 2.87 12.08
CA CYS A 45 5.06 2.02 11.76
C CYS A 45 4.60 0.57 11.62
N TYR A 46 4.85 0.00 10.45
CA TYR A 46 4.54 -1.38 10.13
C TYR A 46 5.83 -2.18 9.98
N ASP A 47 6.09 -3.06 10.94
CA ASP A 47 7.17 -4.05 10.87
C ASP A 47 6.72 -5.29 10.11
N TYR A 48 7.65 -5.86 9.34
CA TYR A 48 7.45 -7.14 8.70
C TYR A 48 8.76 -7.89 8.59
N ASP A 49 8.67 -9.18 8.27
CA ASP A 49 9.81 -10.08 8.25
C ASP A 49 9.66 -11.05 7.09
N TYR A 50 9.86 -10.53 5.87
CA TYR A 50 9.87 -11.34 4.65
C TYR A 50 11.31 -11.54 4.22
N SER A 51 11.79 -12.78 4.29
CA SER A 51 13.11 -13.15 3.78
C SER A 51 13.18 -12.98 2.26
N GLY A 52 14.36 -12.59 1.75
CA GLY A 52 14.62 -12.52 0.31
C GLY A 52 14.00 -11.29 -0.38
N THR A 53 13.54 -10.30 0.37
CA THR A 53 13.15 -9.01 -0.19
C THR A 53 14.36 -8.16 -0.53
N ASN A 54 14.21 -7.28 -1.53
CA ASN A 54 15.26 -6.37 -1.98
C ASN A 54 14.70 -4.99 -2.29
N SER A 55 13.56 -4.94 -3.00
CA SER A 55 12.87 -3.70 -3.31
C SER A 55 11.38 -3.77 -3.00
N ALA A 56 10.75 -2.60 -2.90
CA ALA A 56 9.32 -2.46 -2.66
C ALA A 56 8.74 -1.29 -3.48
N ASN A 57 7.44 -1.33 -3.79
CA ASN A 57 6.74 -0.19 -4.37
C ASN A 57 5.31 -0.05 -3.84
N ILE A 58 4.74 1.14 -3.95
CA ILE A 58 3.32 1.39 -3.68
C ILE A 58 2.53 0.90 -4.88
N ALA A 59 1.85 -0.23 -4.73
CA ALA A 59 1.17 -0.95 -5.80
C ALA A 59 -0.33 -0.66 -5.90
N ASN A 60 -0.94 -0.11 -4.85
CA ASN A 60 -2.28 0.47 -4.92
C ASN A 60 -2.35 1.75 -4.09
N CYS A 61 -3.08 2.74 -4.61
CA CYS A 61 -3.39 3.99 -3.96
C CYS A 61 -4.87 4.40 -4.19
N ASP A 62 -5.73 3.44 -4.52
CA ASP A 62 -7.14 3.70 -4.80
C ASP A 62 -7.84 4.39 -3.62
N GLY A 63 -8.62 5.41 -3.94
CA GLY A 63 -9.30 6.22 -2.94
C GLY A 63 -8.39 7.24 -2.24
N TYR A 64 -7.19 7.53 -2.73
CA TYR A 64 -6.39 8.68 -2.29
C TYR A 64 -5.93 9.49 -3.50
N GLN A 65 -5.68 10.79 -3.33
CA GLN A 65 -5.03 11.61 -4.36
C GLN A 65 -3.56 11.24 -4.52
N LEU A 66 -2.90 10.91 -3.40
CA LEU A 66 -1.49 10.55 -3.36
C LEU A 66 -1.24 9.54 -2.23
N CYS A 67 -0.31 8.63 -2.46
CA CYS A 67 0.24 7.76 -1.43
C CYS A 67 1.73 7.98 -1.32
N THR A 68 2.20 7.94 -0.08
CA THR A 68 3.64 8.04 0.21
C THR A 68 4.01 6.95 1.18
N CYS A 69 5.22 6.43 1.06
CA CYS A 69 5.79 5.50 2.01
C CYS A 69 7.24 5.86 2.32
N TYR A 70 7.61 5.75 3.59
CA TYR A 70 8.99 5.69 4.04
C TYR A 70 9.35 4.23 4.29
N PHE A 71 10.39 3.73 3.63
CA PHE A 71 10.92 2.38 3.82
C PHE A 71 12.18 2.42 4.67
N TYR A 72 12.29 1.46 5.58
CA TYR A 72 13.34 1.41 6.59
C TYR A 72 14.09 0.08 6.54
N SER A 73 15.42 0.12 6.67
CA SER A 73 16.25 -1.09 6.64
C SER A 73 16.14 -1.94 7.91
N GLU A 74 15.63 -1.37 9.01
CA GLU A 74 15.48 -2.04 10.30
C GLU A 74 14.01 -2.03 10.75
N LYS A 75 13.68 -2.90 11.71
CA LYS A 75 12.38 -2.91 12.39
C LYS A 75 12.22 -1.67 13.28
N GLY A 76 10.99 -1.27 13.55
CA GLY A 76 10.61 -0.11 14.33
C GLY A 76 10.81 1.22 13.60
N CYS A 77 10.83 1.21 12.26
CA CYS A 77 11.04 2.39 11.41
C CYS A 77 12.34 3.12 11.72
N LYS A 78 13.44 2.36 11.66
CA LYS A 78 14.80 2.79 12.01
C LYS A 78 15.81 2.44 10.90
N GLY A 79 17.03 2.92 11.08
CA GLY A 79 18.13 2.67 10.15
C GLY A 79 18.03 3.55 8.90
N LYS A 80 18.47 3.01 7.76
CA LYS A 80 18.39 3.70 6.47
C LYS A 80 16.93 3.93 6.10
N GLU A 81 16.60 5.16 5.75
CA GLU A 81 15.28 5.58 5.30
C GLU A 81 15.29 5.92 3.80
N VAL A 82 14.26 5.49 3.07
CA VAL A 82 13.97 5.95 1.71
C VAL A 82 12.50 6.31 1.58
N TRP A 83 12.24 7.56 1.21
CA TRP A 83 10.90 8.03 0.85
C TRP A 83 10.57 7.69 -0.60
N GLN A 84 9.33 7.28 -0.86
CA GLN A 84 8.79 7.08 -2.19
C GLN A 84 7.36 7.61 -2.34
N PRO A 85 7.04 8.27 -3.47
CA PRO A 85 5.67 8.55 -3.86
C PRO A 85 5.03 7.32 -4.55
N SER A 86 3.73 7.43 -4.84
CA SER A 86 2.93 6.41 -5.52
C SER A 86 3.67 5.76 -6.70
N TYR A 87 3.55 4.44 -6.82
CA TYR A 87 4.06 3.64 -7.93
C TYR A 87 5.58 3.67 -8.16
N SER A 88 6.36 4.25 -7.23
CA SER A 88 7.82 4.32 -7.35
C SER A 88 8.52 3.15 -6.65
N CYS A 89 9.57 2.63 -7.26
CA CYS A 89 10.35 1.51 -6.72
C CYS A 89 11.43 2.00 -5.73
N ALA A 90 11.36 1.55 -4.48
CA ALA A 90 12.42 1.68 -3.49
C ALA A 90 13.31 0.43 -3.49
N SER A 91 14.53 0.55 -4.02
CA SER A 91 15.55 -0.50 -3.97
C SER A 91 16.44 -0.37 -2.72
N ASN A 92 16.75 -1.50 -2.07
CA ASN A 92 17.75 -1.55 -0.99
C ASN A 92 18.97 -2.43 -1.31
N TRP A 93 19.36 -2.52 -2.59
CA TRP A 93 20.63 -3.12 -3.04
C TRP A 93 20.94 -4.51 -2.44
N GLY A 94 19.92 -5.36 -2.28
CA GLY A 94 20.07 -6.74 -1.79
C GLY A 94 19.88 -6.92 -0.28
N THR A 95 19.65 -5.87 0.49
CA THR A 95 19.40 -5.98 1.94
C THR A 95 17.91 -6.04 2.30
N GLY A 96 17.02 -5.65 1.37
CA GLY A 96 15.58 -5.63 1.61
C GLY A 96 15.16 -4.52 2.57
N TRP A 97 13.87 -4.42 2.83
CA TRP A 97 13.32 -3.48 3.81
C TRP A 97 12.68 -4.28 4.95
N ALA A 98 12.69 -3.73 6.16
CA ALA A 98 12.21 -4.43 7.36
C ALA A 98 11.01 -3.74 8.03
N SER A 99 10.80 -2.45 7.75
CA SER A 99 9.61 -1.73 8.19
C SER A 99 9.25 -0.58 7.25
N MET A 100 8.05 -0.02 7.41
CA MET A 100 7.61 1.16 6.65
C MET A 100 6.60 2.01 7.41
N LYS A 101 6.41 3.25 6.94
CA LYS A 101 5.26 4.10 7.28
C LYS A 101 4.61 4.58 5.99
N CYS A 102 3.31 4.40 5.86
CA CYS A 102 2.59 4.82 4.66
C CYS A 102 1.42 5.76 4.99
N ALA A 103 1.18 6.73 4.10
CA ALA A 103 0.04 7.64 4.16
C ALA A 103 -0.72 7.63 2.83
N GLY A 104 -2.04 7.68 2.93
CA GLY A 104 -2.90 8.18 1.86
C GLY A 104 -3.27 9.64 2.13
N ILE A 105 -3.19 10.49 1.11
CA ILE A 105 -3.48 11.93 1.15
C ILE A 105 -4.71 12.19 0.28
N TRP A 106 -5.64 13.00 0.80
CA TRP A 106 -6.93 13.32 0.20
C TRP A 106 -6.97 14.68 -0.48
#